data_AF-A0A3N5J0T0-F1
#
_entry.id   AF-A0A3N5J0T0-F1
#
_cell.length_a   1.000
_cell.length_b   1.000
_cell.length_c   1.000
_cell.angle_alpha   90.00
_cell.angle_beta   90.00
_cell.angle_gamma   90.00
#
_symmetry.space_group_name_H-M   'P 1'
#
loop_
_entity.id
_entity.type
_entity.pdbx_description
1 polymer ?
#
loop_
_entity_poly.entity_id
_entity_poly.type
_entity_poly.pdbx_seq_one_letter_code
_entity_poly.pdbx_strand_id
1 'polypeptide(L)' 'MGLDPVCKMEVNPASAGAQSEYGGQTFYFCSVECKAKFDRDPERYLDETDRAQARAHRANPAA' A
#
# COMPACT_ATOMS: atom_id res chain seq x y z
N MET A 1 -3.11 -5.91 -8.03
CA MET A 1 -3.24 -4.45 -7.87
C MET A 1 -2.86 -4.07 -6.45
N GLY A 2 -2.05 -3.01 -6.30
CA GLY A 2 -1.77 -2.43 -4.99
C GLY A 2 -2.83 -1.37 -4.67
N LEU A 3 -3.12 -1.15 -3.40
CA LEU A 3 -3.97 -0.04 -2.96
C LEU A 3 -3.06 1.02 -2.34
N ASP A 4 -3.20 2.28 -2.77
CA ASP A 4 -2.52 3.40 -2.15
C ASP A 4 -3.05 3.59 -0.71
N PRO A 5 -2.23 3.46 0.34
CA PRO A 5 -2.66 3.59 1.73
C PRO A 5 -3.22 4.98 2.08
N VAL A 6 -2.79 6.02 1.36
CA VAL A 6 -3.10 7.41 1.67
C VAL A 6 -4.41 7.83 1.02
N CYS A 7 -4.60 7.52 -0.26
CA CYS A 7 -5.79 7.95 -1.01
C CYS A 7 -6.78 6.82 -1.29
N LYS A 8 -6.46 5.57 -0.93
CA LYS A 8 -7.27 4.36 -1.20
C LYS A 8 -7.57 4.16 -2.68
N MET A 9 -6.70 4.70 -3.54
CA MET A 9 -6.79 4.54 -4.98
C MET A 9 -6.11 3.23 -5.38
N GLU A 10 -6.69 2.55 -6.35
CA GLU A 10 -6.06 1.36 -6.92
C GLU A 10 -4.86 1.79 -7.77
N VAL A 11 -3.67 1.30 -7.40
CA VAL A 11 -2.41 1.59 -8.07
C VAL A 11 -1.89 0.31 -8.70
N ASN A 12 -1.56 0.41 -9.98
CA ASN A 12 -0.83 -0.66 -10.63
C ASN A 12 0.65 -0.59 -10.22
N PRO A 13 1.22 -1.60 -9.57
CA PRO A 13 2.64 -1.61 -9.21
C PRO A 13 3.56 -1.49 -10.43
N ALA A 14 3.14 -1.95 -11.62
CA ALA A 14 3.89 -1.80 -12.86
C ALA A 14 3.89 -0.36 -13.42
N SER A 15 3.01 0.50 -12.92
CA SER A 15 2.87 1.90 -13.36
C SER A 15 2.75 2.86 -12.17
N ALA A 16 3.25 2.45 -11.01
CA ALA A 16 3.16 3.24 -9.79
C ALA A 16 4.00 4.52 -9.96
N GLY A 17 3.43 5.67 -9.61
CA GLY A 17 4.15 6.94 -9.65
C GLY A 17 5.22 7.05 -8.57
N ALA A 18 5.07 6.29 -7.48
CA ALA A 18 6.06 6.16 -6.42
C ALA A 18 5.89 4.85 -5.64
N GLN A 19 6.95 4.44 -4.93
CA GLN A 19 6.93 3.31 -4.00
C GLN A 19 7.73 3.63 -2.73
N SER A 20 7.40 3.00 -1.61
CA SER A 20 8.13 3.11 -0.36
C SER A 20 8.25 1.75 0.31
N GLU A 21 9.38 1.46 0.92
CA GLU A 21 9.60 0.22 1.67
C GLU A 21 9.48 0.52 3.17
N TYR A 22 8.58 -0.19 3.85
CA TYR A 22 8.37 -0.05 5.28
C TYR A 22 8.13 -1.43 5.91
N GLY A 23 8.84 -1.74 6.99
CA GLY A 23 8.68 -3.01 7.71
C GLY A 23 8.97 -4.26 6.87
N GLY A 24 9.77 -4.14 5.80
CA GLY A 24 10.03 -5.25 4.86
C GLY A 24 8.93 -5.48 3.82
N GLN A 25 7.94 -4.58 3.74
CA GLN A 25 6.90 -4.60 2.71
C GLN A 25 7.03 -3.39 1.78
N THR A 26 6.80 -3.60 0.48
CA THR A 26 6.79 -2.53 -0.52
C THR A 26 5.38 -2.00 -0.72
N PHE A 27 5.20 -0.70 -0.52
CA PHE A 27 3.95 0.04 -0.74
C PHE A 27 4.05 0.86 -2.02
N TYR A 28 2.95 0.90 -2.77
CA TYR A 28 2.86 1.62 -4.05
C TYR A 28 1.90 2.79 -3.93
N PHE A 29 2.27 3.92 -4.53
CA PHE A 29 1.53 5.17 -4.44
C PHE A 29 1.20 5.70 -5.83
N CYS A 30 0.04 6.35 -5.94
CA CYS A 30 -0.40 6.97 -7.19
C CYS A 30 0.48 8.15 -7.57
N SER A 31 1.12 8.78 -6.58
CA SER A 31 1.94 9.98 -6.73
C SER A 31 3.00 10.08 -5.64
N VAL A 32 4.04 10.87 -5.91
CA VAL A 32 5.07 11.24 -4.94
C VAL A 32 4.51 11.97 -3.72
N GLU A 33 3.41 12.70 -3.84
CA GLU A 33 2.77 13.37 -2.70
C GLU A 33 2.16 12.35 -1.73
N CYS A 34 1.54 11.29 -2.24
CA CYS A 34 1.01 10.21 -1.40
C CYS A 34 2.15 9.45 -0.70
N LYS A 35 3.26 9.18 -1.42
CA LYS A 35 4.47 8.62 -0.80
C LYS A 35 4.99 9.51 0.34
N ALA A 36 5.10 10.82 0.12
CA ALA A 36 5.59 11.75 1.14
C ALA A 36 4.67 11.83 2.38
N LYS A 37 3.35 11.76 2.18
CA LYS A 37 2.37 11.68 3.29
C LYS A 37 2.56 10.38 4.08
N PHE A 38 2.71 9.25 3.38
CA PHE A 38 2.97 7.96 4.00
C PHE A 38 4.29 7.94 4.78
N ASP A 39 5.39 8.42 4.20
CA ASP A 39 6.70 8.42 4.87
C ASP A 39 6.71 9.26 6.16
N ARG A 40 5.85 10.28 6.26
CA ARG A 40 5.74 11.13 7.45
C ARG A 40 5.07 10.43 8.62
N ASP A 41 4.10 9.56 8.35
CA ASP A 41 3.31 8.88 9.38
C ASP A 41 2.78 7.53 8.87
N PRO A 42 3.67 6.56 8.60
CA PRO A 42 3.30 5.31 7.92
C PRO A 42 2.37 4.47 8.78
N GLU A 43 2.58 4.43 10.10
CA GLU A 43 1.78 3.65 11.05
C GLU A 43 0.28 3.99 10.96
N ARG A 44 -0.05 5.29 10.80
CA ARG A 44 -1.42 5.77 10.64
C ARG A 44 -2.12 5.18 9.41
N TYR A 45 -1.41 4.99 8.31
CA TYR A 45 -1.96 4.46 7.06
C TYR A 45 -1.90 2.93 7.01
N LEU A 46 -0.98 2.33 7.75
CA LEU A 46 -0.82 0.88 7.84
C LEU A 46 -1.92 0.21 8.66
N ASP A 47 -2.43 0.84 9.73
CA ASP A 47 -3.51 0.28 10.53
C ASP A 47 -4.80 0.03 9.69
N GLU A 48 -5.09 0.94 8.76
CA GLU A 48 -6.20 0.79 7.82
C GLU A 48 -5.90 -0.19 6.68
N THR A 49 -4.65 -0.24 6.23
CA THR A 49 -4.22 -1.06 5.08
C THR A 49 -3.97 -2.52 5.46
N ASP A 50 -3.50 -2.80 6.68
CA ASP A 50 -3.33 -4.15 7.22
C ASP A 50 -4.67 -4.91 7.23
N ARG A 51 -5.76 -4.23 7.61
CA ARG A 51 -7.12 -4.83 7.52
C ARG A 51 -7.57 -5.11 6.10
N ALA A 52 -7.07 -4.38 5.09
CA ALA A 52 -7.39 -4.60 3.68
C ALA A 52 -6.50 -5.70 3.07
N GLN A 53 -5.21 -5.71 3.40
CA GLN A 53 -4.24 -6.70 2.91
C GLN A 53 -4.41 -8.06 3.60
N ALA A 54 -4.73 -8.12 4.89
CA ALA A 54 -5.06 -9.37 5.58
C ALA A 54 -6.30 -10.07 4.99
N ARG A 55 -7.26 -9.29 4.43
CA ARG A 55 -8.41 -9.83 3.69
C ARG A 55 -8.01 -10.33 2.30
N ALA A 56 -7.08 -9.67 1.63
CA ALA A 56 -6.56 -10.10 0.34
C ALA A 56 -5.62 -11.32 0.43
N HIS A 57 -4.78 -11.39 1.48
CA HIS A 57 -3.87 -12.52 1.72
C HIS A 57 -4.60 -13.79 2.15
N ARG A 58 -5.82 -13.69 2.69
CA ARG A 58 -6.68 -14.87 2.96
C ARG A 58 -7.34 -15.45 1.69
N ALA A 59 -7.27 -14.77 0.55
CA ALA A 59 -7.93 -15.18 -0.69
C ALA A 59 -7.07 -16.06 -1.62
N ASN A 60 -5.95 -16.60 -1.16
CA ASN A 60 -5.24 -17.65 -1.92
C ASN A 60 -4.79 -18.83 -1.04
N PRO A 61 -5.69 -19.74 -0.66
CA PRO A 61 -5.31 -21.12 -0.40
C PRO A 61 -5.22 -21.83 -1.76
N ALA A 62 -4.08 -21.73 -2.44
CA ALA A 62 -3.70 -22.72 -3.44
C ALA A 62 -2.89 -23.78 -2.68
N ALA A 63 -3.55 -24.86 -2.24
CA ALA A 63 -3.77 -26.12 -2.96
C ALA A 63 -2.73 -27.16 -2.54
#